data_AF-A0A2V9X7Q4-F1
#
_entry.id   AF-A0A2V9X7Q4-F1
#
_cell.length_a   1.000
_cell.length_b   1.000
_cell.length_c   1.000
_cell.angle_alpha   90.00
_cell.angle_beta   90.00
_cell.angle_gamma   90.00
#
_symmetry.space_group_name_H-M   'P 1'
#
loop_
_entity.id
_entity.type
_entity.pdbx_description
1 polymer ?
#
loop_
_entity_poly.entity_id
_entity_poly.type
_entity_poly.pdbx_seq_one_letter_code
_entity_poly.pdbx_strand_id
1 'polypeptide(L)'
;MMKTLLTAAMFYSVVPLFATSYYPARLNDAKAIYLTPDNFPVKGDGIADDTAVLQQAINKVQEKTNQGILFIPAGRYRLTRTIYIWPGIRLIGFGTTRPTFVLAAGTPGFQQGPTYMVFFAGARPRADKPPPDASPGTFYSAISNLDIEIQDGNPGAVGIRAHYAQHCFLAHMDFHIGSGLAGIHDGGNVAQDVHFYGGQYGIWTRKPSPGWQFTVIDATFEGQREAAIREHEAGLTLIRPQFKNVPTAISIDPEYSDELWVKDGRMENVTGPAVIISNEKSARTEINMENVVCRNVPVFAAYRESGKHIAGPAEIYQVKTF
;
A
#
# COMPACT_ATOMS: atom_id res chain seq x y z
N MET A 1 -48.77 23.60 27.28
CA MET A 1 -47.75 24.39 26.56
C MET A 1 -46.52 23.51 26.39
N MET A 2 -46.42 22.82 25.25
CA MET A 2 -45.45 21.76 24.99
C MET A 2 -44.16 22.40 24.45
N LYS A 3 -43.02 22.22 25.15
CA LYS A 3 -41.71 22.71 24.72
C LYS A 3 -41.06 21.67 23.81
N THR A 4 -40.97 21.98 22.53
CA THR A 4 -40.24 21.18 21.54
C THR A 4 -38.75 21.46 21.69
N LEU A 5 -37.95 20.46 22.09
CA LEU A 5 -36.50 20.50 21.99
C LEU A 5 -36.09 20.17 20.56
N LEU A 6 -35.47 21.13 19.86
CA LEU A 6 -34.74 20.86 18.62
C LEU A 6 -33.34 20.34 18.97
N THR A 7 -33.07 19.08 18.65
CA THR A 7 -31.73 18.51 18.66
C THR A 7 -31.07 18.85 17.33
N ALA A 8 -30.08 19.75 17.34
CA ALA A 8 -29.28 20.05 16.16
C ALA A 8 -28.29 18.90 15.91
N ALA A 9 -28.50 18.13 14.84
CA ALA A 9 -27.54 17.15 14.36
C ALA A 9 -26.35 17.89 13.72
N MET A 10 -25.22 17.91 14.40
CA MET A 10 -23.96 18.44 13.87
C MET A 10 -23.36 17.36 12.94
N PHE A 11 -23.55 17.52 11.63
CA PHE A 11 -22.83 16.74 10.64
C PHE A 11 -21.37 17.21 10.62
N TYR A 12 -20.48 16.47 11.27
CA TYR A 12 -19.04 16.63 11.06
C TYR A 12 -18.73 16.17 9.64
N SER A 13 -18.58 17.11 8.71
CA SER A 13 -17.91 16.85 7.45
C SER A 13 -16.46 16.53 7.75
N VAL A 14 -16.09 15.25 7.68
CA VAL A 14 -14.69 14.83 7.67
C VAL A 14 -14.11 15.35 6.36
N VAL A 15 -13.45 16.51 6.41
CA VAL A 15 -12.61 16.94 5.29
C VAL A 15 -11.47 15.94 5.25
N PRO A 16 -11.29 15.16 4.17
CA PRO A 16 -10.11 14.31 4.06
C PRO A 16 -8.91 15.24 4.10
N LEU A 17 -8.10 15.12 5.15
CA LEU A 17 -6.79 15.76 5.25
C LEU A 17 -5.93 15.12 4.17
N PHE A 18 -5.91 15.71 2.97
CA PHE A 18 -4.95 15.33 1.94
C PHE A 18 -3.56 15.61 2.49
N ALA A 19 -2.71 14.58 2.58
CA ALA A 19 -1.37 14.78 3.09
C ALA A 19 -0.57 15.72 2.17
N THR A 20 0.37 16.44 2.77
CA THR A 20 1.17 17.45 2.07
C THR A 20 2.03 16.78 1.01
N SER A 21 2.07 17.36 -0.18
CA SER A 21 2.93 16.91 -1.27
C SER A 21 4.41 17.05 -0.90
N TYR A 22 5.17 15.98 -1.05
CA TYR A 22 6.62 15.97 -0.88
C TYR A 22 7.33 16.76 -1.99
N TYR A 23 6.78 16.77 -3.20
CA TYR A 23 7.26 17.58 -4.32
C TYR A 23 6.24 18.69 -4.67
N PRO A 24 6.24 19.83 -3.96
CA PRO A 24 5.24 20.89 -4.16
C PRO A 24 5.39 21.61 -5.51
N ALA A 25 6.59 21.58 -6.10
CA ALA A 25 6.91 22.24 -7.35
C ALA A 25 7.20 21.23 -8.46
N ARG A 26 6.89 21.64 -9.70
CA ARG A 26 7.27 20.88 -10.91
C ARG A 26 8.79 20.86 -11.05
N LEU A 27 9.35 19.66 -11.16
CA LEU A 27 10.75 19.48 -11.55
C LEU A 27 10.91 19.60 -13.08
N ASN A 28 11.94 20.32 -13.53
CA ASN A 28 12.26 20.50 -14.94
C ASN A 28 13.28 19.47 -15.40
N ASP A 29 12.85 18.55 -16.26
CA ASP A 29 13.69 17.53 -16.88
C ASP A 29 13.24 17.34 -18.34
N ALA A 30 14.13 17.70 -19.28
CA ALA A 30 13.87 17.59 -20.72
C ALA A 30 13.68 16.14 -21.19
N LYS A 31 14.17 15.15 -20.43
CA LYS A 31 14.02 13.72 -20.76
C LYS A 31 12.70 13.15 -20.27
N ALA A 32 12.11 13.72 -19.23
CA ALA A 32 10.84 13.26 -18.69
C ALA A 32 9.65 13.47 -19.66
N ILE A 33 8.55 12.77 -19.37
CA ILE A 33 7.22 13.02 -19.93
C ILE A 33 6.37 13.68 -18.84
N TYR A 34 5.51 14.61 -19.23
CA TYR A 34 4.60 15.31 -18.31
C TYR A 34 3.16 15.01 -18.70
N LEU A 35 2.37 14.49 -17.76
CA LEU A 35 0.94 14.22 -17.92
C LEU A 35 0.12 15.51 -17.82
N THR A 36 0.31 16.41 -18.79
CA THR A 36 -0.38 17.71 -18.84
C THR A 36 -1.34 17.76 -20.04
N PRO A 37 -2.38 18.62 -19.99
CA PRO A 37 -3.33 18.81 -21.11
C PRO A 37 -2.67 19.16 -22.44
N ASP A 38 -1.52 19.84 -22.42
CA ASP A 38 -0.75 20.18 -23.63
C ASP A 38 -0.13 18.96 -24.32
N ASN A 39 0.12 17.88 -23.58
CA ASN A 39 0.77 16.68 -24.09
C ASN A 39 -0.20 15.51 -24.28
N PHE A 40 -1.30 15.48 -23.52
CA PHE A 40 -2.24 14.37 -23.46
C PHE A 40 -3.66 14.88 -23.21
N PRO A 41 -4.71 14.21 -23.73
CA PRO A 41 -6.11 14.57 -23.46
C PRO A 41 -6.58 14.12 -22.05
N VAL A 42 -5.73 14.29 -21.04
CA VAL A 42 -5.98 13.93 -19.64
C VAL A 42 -6.91 14.95 -18.98
N LYS A 43 -7.77 14.49 -18.08
CA LYS A 43 -8.70 15.36 -17.35
C LYS A 43 -8.26 15.63 -15.93
N GLY A 44 -7.92 14.60 -15.15
CA GLY A 44 -7.48 14.76 -13.76
C GLY A 44 -8.55 15.35 -12.84
N ASP A 45 -9.84 15.20 -13.18
CA ASP A 45 -10.99 15.75 -12.46
C ASP A 45 -11.67 14.76 -11.49
N GLY A 46 -11.22 13.51 -11.47
CA GLY A 46 -11.78 12.41 -10.68
C GLY A 46 -13.07 11.81 -11.24
N ILE A 47 -13.55 12.29 -12.40
CA ILE A 47 -14.82 11.90 -13.02
C ILE A 47 -14.56 11.19 -14.35
N ALA A 48 -13.82 11.84 -15.25
CA ALA A 48 -13.48 11.25 -16.55
C ALA A 48 -12.54 10.06 -16.37
N ASP A 49 -12.70 9.04 -17.22
CA ASP A 49 -11.80 7.89 -17.23
C ASP A 49 -10.45 8.27 -17.87
N ASP A 50 -9.41 8.41 -17.03
CA ASP A 50 -8.05 8.76 -17.46
C ASP A 50 -7.18 7.52 -17.73
N THR A 51 -7.72 6.31 -17.61
CA THR A 51 -6.95 5.06 -17.64
C THR A 51 -6.15 4.89 -18.92
N ALA A 52 -6.80 5.09 -20.07
CA ALA A 52 -6.16 4.93 -21.37
C ALA A 52 -5.05 5.96 -21.59
N VAL A 53 -5.28 7.20 -21.15
CA VAL A 53 -4.34 8.31 -21.32
C VAL A 53 -3.12 8.15 -20.42
N LEU A 54 -3.31 7.70 -19.18
CA LEU A 54 -2.21 7.33 -18.27
C LEU A 54 -1.36 6.21 -18.85
N GLN A 55 -1.98 5.15 -19.38
CA GLN A 55 -1.23 4.07 -20.01
C GLN A 55 -0.45 4.55 -21.24
N GLN A 56 -1.03 5.44 -22.05
CA GLN A 56 -0.34 6.06 -23.19
C GLN A 56 0.86 6.89 -22.73
N ALA A 57 0.74 7.66 -21.65
CA ALA A 57 1.84 8.45 -21.12
C ALA A 57 2.99 7.56 -20.60
N ILE A 58 2.67 6.45 -19.92
CA ILE A 58 3.66 5.44 -19.50
C ILE A 58 4.36 4.83 -20.73
N ASN A 59 3.59 4.45 -21.74
CA ASN A 59 4.14 3.91 -23.00
C ASN A 59 5.07 4.93 -23.68
N LYS A 60 4.72 6.21 -23.64
CA LYS A 60 5.52 7.28 -24.23
C LYS A 60 6.88 7.44 -23.56
N VAL A 61 6.97 7.26 -22.23
CA VAL A 61 8.27 7.23 -21.53
C VAL A 61 9.15 6.11 -22.07
N GLN A 62 8.59 4.90 -22.17
CA GLN A 62 9.31 3.76 -22.71
C GLN A 62 9.76 3.99 -24.17
N GLU A 63 8.88 4.53 -25.02
CA GLU A 63 9.18 4.77 -26.43
C GLU A 63 10.26 5.84 -26.61
N LYS A 64 10.31 6.85 -25.73
CA LYS A 64 11.27 7.96 -25.83
C LYS A 64 12.68 7.54 -25.39
N THR A 65 12.80 6.80 -24.30
CA THR A 65 14.10 6.55 -23.65
C THR A 65 14.29 5.13 -23.11
N ASN A 66 13.36 4.21 -23.35
CA ASN A 66 13.27 2.85 -22.78
C ASN A 66 13.09 2.78 -21.24
N GLN A 67 13.52 3.82 -20.54
CA GLN A 67 13.42 4.04 -19.10
C GLN A 67 13.20 5.53 -18.85
N GLY A 68 12.64 5.93 -17.71
CA GLY A 68 12.52 7.36 -17.41
C GLY A 68 11.40 7.68 -16.42
N ILE A 69 10.98 8.94 -16.44
CA ILE A 69 10.02 9.49 -15.48
C ILE A 69 8.78 9.99 -16.22
N LEU A 70 7.61 9.62 -15.71
CA LEU A 70 6.36 10.31 -15.95
C LEU A 70 6.05 11.20 -14.75
N PHE A 71 6.07 12.51 -14.96
CA PHE A 71 5.61 13.48 -13.96
C PHE A 71 4.10 13.67 -14.04
N ILE A 72 3.43 13.57 -12.90
CA ILE A 72 1.97 13.63 -12.78
C ILE A 72 1.61 14.85 -11.91
N PRO A 73 0.96 15.89 -12.47
CA PRO A 73 0.57 17.07 -11.67
C PRO A 73 -0.52 16.72 -10.67
N ALA A 74 -0.71 17.56 -9.66
CA ALA A 74 -1.84 17.49 -8.74
C ALA A 74 -3.16 17.37 -9.51
N GLY A 75 -4.01 16.44 -9.08
CA GLY A 75 -5.25 16.08 -9.77
C GLY A 75 -5.79 14.74 -9.28
N ARG A 76 -7.01 14.40 -9.67
CA ARG A 76 -7.64 13.12 -9.35
C ARG A 76 -7.86 12.36 -10.65
N TYR A 77 -7.24 11.20 -10.81
CA TYR A 77 -7.27 10.45 -12.06
C TYR A 77 -8.10 9.19 -11.87
N ARG A 78 -9.29 9.14 -12.47
CA ARG A 78 -10.17 7.98 -12.32
C ARG A 78 -9.65 6.84 -13.18
N LEU A 79 -9.45 5.68 -12.54
CA LEU A 79 -9.09 4.44 -13.21
C LEU A 79 -10.31 3.51 -13.27
N THR A 80 -10.51 2.87 -14.42
CA THR A 80 -11.58 1.89 -14.65
C THR A 80 -11.04 0.48 -14.91
N ARG A 81 -9.73 0.37 -15.11
CA ARG A 81 -8.99 -0.89 -15.30
C ARG A 81 -7.53 -0.71 -14.87
N THR A 82 -6.80 -1.81 -14.81
CA THR A 82 -5.37 -1.82 -14.45
C THR A 82 -4.54 -0.96 -15.41
N ILE A 83 -3.66 -0.12 -14.85
CA ILE A 83 -2.51 0.44 -15.58
C ILE A 83 -1.25 -0.34 -15.27
N TYR A 84 -0.37 -0.47 -16.25
CA TYR A 84 0.87 -1.24 -16.16
C TYR A 84 2.08 -0.31 -16.20
N ILE A 85 2.97 -0.48 -15.22
CA ILE A 85 4.27 0.19 -15.17
C ILE A 85 5.32 -0.76 -15.72
N TRP A 86 6.03 -0.32 -16.75
CA TRP A 86 7.11 -1.11 -17.36
C TRP A 86 8.43 -0.99 -16.57
N PRO A 87 9.37 -1.93 -16.75
CA PRO A 87 10.69 -1.83 -16.12
C PRO A 87 11.40 -0.51 -16.46
N GLY A 88 12.07 0.08 -15.47
CA GLY A 88 12.79 1.35 -15.63
C GLY A 88 11.91 2.61 -15.69
N ILE A 89 10.60 2.51 -15.46
CA ILE A 89 9.69 3.66 -15.48
C ILE A 89 9.28 4.06 -14.06
N ARG A 90 9.42 5.35 -13.76
CA ARG A 90 9.00 5.93 -12.48
C ARG A 90 7.84 6.89 -12.68
N LEU A 91 6.84 6.80 -11.81
CA LEU A 91 5.79 7.80 -11.69
C LEU A 91 6.12 8.72 -10.52
N ILE A 92 6.17 10.03 -10.76
CA ILE A 92 6.45 11.02 -9.70
C ILE A 92 5.36 12.08 -9.73
N GLY A 93 4.58 12.15 -8.65
CA GLY A 93 3.58 13.19 -8.49
C GLY A 93 4.20 14.53 -8.08
N PHE A 94 3.57 15.65 -8.44
CA PHE A 94 4.00 16.98 -8.01
C PHE A 94 2.84 17.97 -7.94
N GLY A 95 3.01 19.05 -7.18
CA GLY A 95 2.02 20.12 -7.01
C GLY A 95 1.65 20.34 -5.54
N THR A 96 0.79 21.31 -5.25
CA THR A 96 0.42 21.69 -3.88
C THR A 96 -0.17 20.54 -3.06
N THR A 97 -0.86 19.62 -3.74
CA THR A 97 -1.32 18.33 -3.19
C THR A 97 -0.76 17.20 -4.05
N ARG A 98 -0.68 15.99 -3.49
CA ARG A 98 -0.34 14.81 -4.29
C ARG A 98 -1.42 14.54 -5.34
N PRO A 99 -1.08 14.05 -6.55
CA PRO A 99 -2.06 13.42 -7.40
C PRO A 99 -2.63 12.16 -6.74
N THR A 100 -3.89 11.85 -7.04
CA THR A 100 -4.56 10.64 -6.54
C THR A 100 -5.05 9.80 -7.70
N PHE A 101 -4.74 8.50 -7.72
CA PHE A 101 -5.42 7.53 -8.56
C PHE A 101 -6.65 7.01 -7.83
N VAL A 102 -7.81 7.16 -8.46
CA VAL A 102 -9.10 6.88 -7.84
C VAL A 102 -9.77 5.72 -8.56
N LEU A 103 -10.11 4.67 -7.82
CA LEU A 103 -11.05 3.66 -8.24
C LEU A 103 -12.43 4.05 -7.72
N ALA A 104 -13.31 4.51 -8.63
CA ALA A 104 -14.63 5.00 -8.27
C ALA A 104 -15.52 3.88 -7.70
N ALA A 105 -16.56 4.26 -6.97
CA ALA A 105 -17.45 3.31 -6.32
C ALA A 105 -18.04 2.29 -7.32
N GLY A 106 -18.00 1.00 -6.96
CA GLY A 106 -18.54 -0.08 -7.77
C GLY A 106 -17.96 -0.18 -9.18
N THR A 107 -16.66 0.09 -9.37
CA THR A 107 -16.02 0.03 -10.69
C THR A 107 -16.08 -1.40 -11.24
N PRO A 108 -16.66 -1.64 -12.43
CA PRO A 108 -16.80 -2.98 -12.99
C PRO A 108 -15.47 -3.72 -13.10
N GLY A 109 -15.44 -4.98 -12.63
CA GLY A 109 -14.25 -5.83 -12.67
C GLY A 109 -13.44 -5.85 -11.38
N PHE A 110 -13.80 -5.04 -10.37
CA PHE A 110 -13.12 -4.98 -9.06
C PHE A 110 -13.96 -5.55 -7.90
N GLN A 111 -15.10 -6.17 -8.20
CA GLN A 111 -15.98 -6.80 -7.20
C GLN A 111 -15.42 -8.14 -6.68
N GLN A 112 -14.57 -8.81 -7.47
CA GLN A 112 -13.89 -10.05 -7.11
C GLN A 112 -12.41 -9.84 -7.35
N GLY A 113 -11.55 -10.48 -6.54
CA GLY A 113 -10.14 -10.17 -6.54
C GLY A 113 -9.21 -11.36 -6.28
N PRO A 114 -7.89 -11.12 -6.29
CA PRO A 114 -7.29 -9.79 -6.42
C PRO A 114 -7.39 -9.18 -7.83
N THR A 115 -7.76 -7.89 -7.90
CA THR A 115 -7.70 -7.07 -9.12
C THR A 115 -6.98 -5.76 -8.82
N TYR A 116 -6.04 -5.37 -9.67
CA TYR A 116 -5.06 -4.31 -9.36
C TYR A 116 -5.40 -3.00 -10.06
N MET A 117 -5.31 -1.86 -9.36
CA MET A 117 -5.35 -0.57 -10.03
C MET A 117 -4.04 -0.32 -10.80
N VAL A 118 -2.90 -0.62 -10.16
CA VAL A 118 -1.56 -0.46 -10.73
C VAL A 118 -0.80 -1.78 -10.65
N PHE A 119 -0.13 -2.14 -11.75
CA PHE A 119 0.62 -3.38 -11.86
C PHE A 119 2.03 -3.11 -12.37
N PHE A 120 3.07 -3.39 -11.58
CA PHE A 120 4.44 -3.41 -12.08
C PHE A 120 4.69 -4.69 -12.88
N ALA A 121 4.87 -4.55 -14.19
CA ALA A 121 4.98 -5.69 -15.11
C ALA A 121 6.43 -5.95 -15.50
N GLY A 122 6.74 -7.20 -15.84
CA GLY A 122 8.10 -7.62 -16.22
C GLY A 122 8.54 -7.10 -17.59
N ALA A 123 7.60 -6.76 -18.47
CA ALA A 123 7.87 -6.16 -19.77
C ALA A 123 6.58 -5.58 -20.39
N ARG A 124 6.73 -4.67 -21.36
CA ARG A 124 5.63 -4.33 -22.28
C ARG A 124 5.46 -5.45 -23.31
N PRO A 125 4.25 -6.00 -23.50
CA PRO A 125 4.04 -7.07 -24.48
C PRO A 125 4.24 -6.56 -25.92
N ARG A 126 4.82 -7.42 -26.77
CA ARG A 126 5.05 -7.14 -28.21
C ARG A 126 3.83 -7.42 -29.11
N ALA A 127 2.75 -7.97 -28.55
CA ALA A 127 1.52 -8.39 -29.25
C ALA A 127 0.31 -8.31 -28.29
N ASP A 128 -0.82 -8.91 -28.67
CA ASP A 128 -2.07 -9.06 -27.90
C ASP A 128 -1.97 -9.99 -26.67
N LYS A 129 -0.75 -10.33 -26.24
CA LYS A 129 -0.52 -11.11 -25.03
C LYS A 129 -0.68 -10.24 -23.79
N PRO A 130 -1.16 -10.81 -22.67
CA PRO A 130 -1.15 -10.11 -21.39
C PRO A 130 0.30 -9.75 -20.99
N PRO A 131 0.53 -8.60 -20.34
CA PRO A 131 1.82 -8.29 -19.77
C PRO A 131 2.27 -9.40 -18.80
N PRO A 132 3.53 -9.86 -18.87
CA PRO A 132 4.04 -10.82 -17.90
C PRO A 132 4.12 -10.17 -16.52
N ASP A 133 3.97 -10.98 -15.48
CA ASP A 133 4.30 -10.55 -14.13
C ASP A 133 5.77 -10.14 -14.05
N ALA A 134 6.10 -9.29 -13.08
CA ALA A 134 7.48 -8.93 -12.85
C ALA A 134 8.26 -10.08 -12.18
N SER A 135 9.58 -10.01 -12.30
CA SER A 135 10.52 -11.09 -12.00
C SER A 135 11.74 -10.57 -11.24
N PRO A 136 12.66 -11.43 -10.80
CA PRO A 136 13.93 -11.01 -10.21
C PRO A 136 14.78 -10.09 -11.09
N GLY A 137 14.45 -9.95 -12.38
CA GLY A 137 15.09 -9.03 -13.32
C GLY A 137 14.36 -7.69 -13.52
N THR A 138 13.29 -7.41 -12.78
CA THR A 138 12.47 -6.19 -12.96
C THR A 138 12.92 -5.08 -12.02
N PHE A 139 13.81 -4.22 -12.51
CA PHE A 139 14.49 -3.19 -11.72
C PHE A 139 14.02 -1.75 -12.06
N TYR A 140 14.37 -0.81 -11.19
CA TYR A 140 14.35 0.65 -11.39
C TYR A 140 12.99 1.34 -11.56
N SER A 141 11.86 0.61 -11.46
CA SER A 141 10.52 1.19 -11.54
C SER A 141 10.02 1.65 -10.17
N ALA A 142 9.31 2.76 -10.10
CA ALA A 142 8.86 3.29 -8.80
C ALA A 142 7.61 4.14 -8.90
N ILE A 143 6.94 4.35 -7.78
CA ILE A 143 5.96 5.42 -7.60
C ILE A 143 6.39 6.26 -6.39
N SER A 144 6.36 7.58 -6.55
CA SER A 144 6.62 8.51 -5.46
C SER A 144 5.65 9.68 -5.49
N ASN A 145 5.24 10.14 -4.30
CA ASN A 145 4.42 11.33 -4.10
C ASN A 145 3.07 11.27 -4.82
N LEU A 146 2.37 10.13 -4.71
CA LEU A 146 1.10 9.86 -5.36
C LEU A 146 0.22 9.00 -4.45
N ASP A 147 -1.07 9.30 -4.40
CA ASP A 147 -2.02 8.60 -3.52
C ASP A 147 -2.89 7.62 -4.29
N ILE A 148 -3.38 6.60 -3.58
CA ILE A 148 -4.32 5.60 -4.07
C ILE A 148 -5.61 5.71 -3.26
N GLU A 149 -6.74 5.83 -3.95
CA GLU A 149 -8.08 5.83 -3.34
C GLU A 149 -8.95 4.73 -3.97
N ILE A 150 -9.49 3.88 -3.12
CA ILE A 150 -10.46 2.84 -3.47
C ILE A 150 -11.78 3.19 -2.78
N GLN A 151 -12.77 3.55 -3.58
CA GLN A 151 -14.11 3.83 -3.07
C GLN A 151 -14.92 2.54 -2.88
N ASP A 152 -16.07 2.65 -2.20
CA ASP A 152 -16.91 1.52 -1.80
C ASP A 152 -17.39 0.66 -2.97
N GLY A 153 -17.66 -0.63 -2.71
CA GLY A 153 -18.16 -1.56 -3.73
C GLY A 153 -17.07 -2.18 -4.60
N ASN A 154 -15.81 -2.04 -4.20
CA ASN A 154 -14.64 -2.65 -4.85
C ASN A 154 -13.89 -3.65 -3.91
N PRO A 155 -14.55 -4.66 -3.32
CA PRO A 155 -13.92 -5.52 -2.31
C PRO A 155 -12.78 -6.40 -2.84
N GLY A 156 -12.69 -6.62 -4.15
CA GLY A 156 -11.57 -7.33 -4.79
C GLY A 156 -10.36 -6.46 -5.11
N ALA A 157 -10.47 -5.14 -4.93
CA ALA A 157 -9.48 -4.19 -5.39
C ALA A 157 -8.23 -4.18 -4.52
N VAL A 158 -7.08 -4.18 -5.19
CA VAL A 158 -5.78 -3.90 -4.63
C VAL A 158 -5.22 -2.64 -5.28
N GLY A 159 -4.66 -1.73 -4.48
CA GLY A 159 -4.05 -0.51 -4.99
C GLY A 159 -2.91 -0.82 -5.96
N ILE A 160 -1.88 -1.51 -5.48
CA ILE A 160 -0.64 -1.74 -6.25
C ILE A 160 -0.18 -3.18 -6.11
N ARG A 161 0.04 -3.85 -7.25
CA ARG A 161 0.88 -5.04 -7.31
C ARG A 161 2.35 -4.63 -7.44
N ALA A 162 3.08 -4.68 -6.34
CA ALA A 162 4.47 -4.21 -6.23
C ALA A 162 5.50 -5.36 -6.30
N HIS A 163 5.20 -6.38 -7.10
CA HIS A 163 6.00 -7.60 -7.24
C HIS A 163 7.20 -7.34 -8.16
N TYR A 164 8.27 -6.73 -7.64
CA TYR A 164 9.44 -6.36 -8.44
C TYR A 164 10.77 -6.62 -7.70
N ALA A 165 11.89 -6.32 -8.35
CA ALA A 165 13.24 -6.53 -7.83
C ALA A 165 13.88 -5.23 -7.32
N GLN A 166 15.19 -5.24 -7.13
CA GLN A 166 15.99 -4.15 -6.55
C GLN A 166 15.81 -2.81 -7.28
N HIS A 167 16.11 -1.71 -6.58
CA HIS A 167 15.93 -0.32 -7.06
C HIS A 167 14.49 0.09 -7.41
N CYS A 168 13.51 -0.78 -7.18
CA CYS A 168 12.10 -0.42 -7.24
C CYS A 168 11.58 -0.01 -5.86
N PHE A 169 10.67 0.95 -5.81
CA PHE A 169 10.17 1.47 -4.54
C PHE A 169 8.80 2.14 -4.64
N LEU A 170 8.14 2.25 -3.48
CA LEU A 170 6.99 3.11 -3.24
C LEU A 170 7.36 4.12 -2.16
N ALA A 171 7.09 5.41 -2.37
CA ALA A 171 7.45 6.45 -1.40
C ALA A 171 6.46 7.61 -1.32
N HIS A 172 6.23 8.15 -0.12
CA HIS A 172 5.40 9.34 0.12
C HIS A 172 3.97 9.16 -0.39
N MET A 173 3.29 8.09 0.04
CA MET A 173 1.98 7.70 -0.50
C MET A 173 0.96 7.43 0.60
N ASP A 174 -0.28 7.88 0.38
CA ASP A 174 -1.42 7.44 1.17
C ASP A 174 -2.26 6.46 0.35
N PHE A 175 -2.67 5.39 1.03
CA PHE A 175 -3.57 4.37 0.53
C PHE A 175 -4.88 4.47 1.31
N HIS A 176 -5.87 5.12 0.72
CA HIS A 176 -7.25 5.11 1.21
C HIS A 176 -7.96 3.89 0.62
N ILE A 177 -7.91 2.76 1.31
CA ILE A 177 -8.31 1.45 0.77
C ILE A 177 -9.82 1.22 0.96
N GLY A 178 -10.44 1.86 1.97
CA GLY A 178 -11.89 1.77 2.19
C GLY A 178 -12.35 0.30 2.32
N SER A 179 -13.33 -0.12 1.51
CA SER A 179 -13.81 -1.50 1.47
C SER A 179 -12.91 -2.47 0.68
N GLY A 180 -11.81 -2.00 0.08
CA GLY A 180 -10.91 -2.80 -0.76
C GLY A 180 -10.19 -3.93 -0.03
N LEU A 181 -9.48 -4.75 -0.81
CA LEU A 181 -8.73 -5.92 -0.34
C LEU A 181 -7.41 -5.51 0.30
N ALA A 182 -6.55 -4.77 -0.43
CA ALA A 182 -5.25 -4.35 0.08
C ALA A 182 -4.73 -3.06 -0.56
N GLY A 183 -3.82 -2.37 0.12
CA GLY A 183 -3.05 -1.26 -0.47
C GLY A 183 -1.96 -1.80 -1.39
N ILE A 184 -1.11 -2.68 -0.86
CA ILE A 184 -0.02 -3.34 -1.59
C ILE A 184 -0.25 -4.86 -1.61
N HIS A 185 -0.06 -5.47 -2.80
CA HIS A 185 0.04 -6.92 -2.95
C HIS A 185 1.42 -7.35 -3.50
N ASP A 186 1.99 -8.41 -2.90
CA ASP A 186 3.30 -8.98 -3.22
C ASP A 186 4.40 -7.90 -3.29
N GLY A 187 4.59 -7.17 -2.20
CA GLY A 187 5.57 -6.09 -2.13
C GLY A 187 7.00 -6.60 -2.17
N GLY A 188 7.86 -5.91 -2.92
CA GLY A 188 9.28 -6.18 -2.97
C GLY A 188 10.14 -4.98 -2.58
N ASN A 189 11.41 -5.25 -2.28
CA ASN A 189 12.48 -4.26 -2.06
C ASN A 189 12.18 -3.24 -0.94
N VAL A 190 11.63 -2.06 -1.25
CA VAL A 190 11.38 -1.01 -0.24
C VAL A 190 10.08 -0.25 -0.43
N ALA A 191 9.40 0.06 0.68
CA ALA A 191 8.35 1.06 0.77
C ALA A 191 8.67 2.02 1.93
N GLN A 192 8.56 3.33 1.72
CA GLN A 192 8.94 4.32 2.73
C GLN A 192 7.91 5.45 2.80
N ASP A 193 7.56 5.90 4.01
CA ASP A 193 6.60 6.99 4.21
C ASP A 193 5.28 6.68 3.49
N VAL A 194 4.66 5.56 3.91
CA VAL A 194 3.44 5.01 3.32
C VAL A 194 2.36 4.80 4.38
N HIS A 195 1.16 5.30 4.13
CA HIS A 195 0.09 5.36 5.12
C HIS A 195 -1.17 4.65 4.62
N PHE A 196 -1.66 3.66 5.37
CA PHE A 196 -2.77 2.79 4.96
C PHE A 196 -4.01 3.00 5.83
N TYR A 197 -5.12 3.39 5.21
CA TYR A 197 -6.40 3.67 5.87
C TYR A 197 -7.49 2.72 5.37
N GLY A 198 -8.06 1.93 6.29
CA GLY A 198 -9.06 0.92 5.97
C GLY A 198 -8.48 -0.25 5.17
N GLY A 199 -9.35 -0.96 4.44
CA GLY A 199 -9.02 -2.19 3.72
C GLY A 199 -9.21 -3.45 4.55
N GLN A 200 -9.19 -4.61 3.90
CA GLN A 200 -9.05 -5.88 4.62
C GLN A 200 -7.63 -6.00 5.18
N TYR A 201 -6.64 -5.62 4.36
CA TYR A 201 -5.23 -5.50 4.71
C TYR A 201 -4.66 -4.16 4.24
N GLY A 202 -3.61 -3.67 4.90
CA GLY A 202 -2.79 -2.58 4.37
C GLY A 202 -1.79 -3.15 3.35
N ILE A 203 -1.04 -4.15 3.81
CA ILE A 203 -0.14 -4.95 2.98
C ILE A 203 -0.59 -6.41 3.05
N TRP A 204 -0.79 -7.01 1.89
CA TRP A 204 -0.90 -8.46 1.74
C TRP A 204 0.28 -8.91 0.90
N THR A 205 1.21 -9.71 1.43
CA THR A 205 2.43 -9.99 0.68
C THR A 205 2.86 -11.43 0.82
N ARG A 206 3.63 -11.90 -0.15
CA ARG A 206 4.30 -13.19 -0.12
C ARG A 206 5.79 -12.97 -0.37
N LYS A 207 6.54 -14.07 -0.47
CA LYS A 207 7.95 -14.08 -0.87
C LYS A 207 8.23 -13.11 -2.01
N PRO A 208 9.07 -12.09 -1.80
CA PRO A 208 9.41 -11.13 -2.84
C PRO A 208 10.06 -11.83 -4.03
N SER A 209 9.87 -11.26 -5.22
CA SER A 209 10.34 -11.87 -6.47
C SER A 209 11.78 -12.39 -6.41
N PRO A 210 12.77 -11.60 -5.94
CA PRO A 210 14.16 -12.06 -5.91
C PRO A 210 14.51 -12.88 -4.65
N GLY A 211 13.56 -13.15 -3.75
CA GLY A 211 13.77 -13.90 -2.50
C GLY A 211 14.48 -13.13 -1.38
N TRP A 212 14.61 -11.81 -1.51
CA TRP A 212 15.18 -10.91 -0.49
C TRP A 212 14.07 -10.28 0.35
N GLN A 213 14.45 -9.65 1.47
CA GLN A 213 13.50 -8.97 2.34
C GLN A 213 12.68 -7.89 1.62
N PHE A 214 11.43 -7.73 2.04
CA PHE A 214 10.68 -6.50 1.81
C PHE A 214 10.83 -5.56 3.01
N THR A 215 11.46 -4.40 2.80
CA THR A 215 11.71 -3.42 3.86
C THR A 215 10.66 -2.31 3.84
N VAL A 216 10.02 -2.05 4.97
CA VAL A 216 9.02 -0.99 5.11
C VAL A 216 9.45 -0.02 6.21
N ILE A 217 9.53 1.27 5.88
CA ILE A 217 10.07 2.30 6.76
C ILE A 217 9.03 3.42 6.92
N ASP A 218 8.80 3.88 8.16
CA ASP A 218 7.89 4.98 8.44
C ASP A 218 6.47 4.76 7.89
N ALA A 219 5.92 3.56 8.13
CA ALA A 219 4.58 3.20 7.68
C ALA A 219 3.53 3.26 8.79
N THR A 220 2.32 3.69 8.45
CA THR A 220 1.18 3.68 9.39
C THR A 220 0.03 2.85 8.86
N PHE A 221 -0.63 2.12 9.75
CA PHE A 221 -1.75 1.24 9.43
C PHE A 221 -2.89 1.56 10.38
N GLU A 222 -4.01 2.04 9.84
CA GLU A 222 -5.19 2.39 10.63
C GLU A 222 -6.47 1.78 10.06
N GLY A 223 -7.18 1.02 10.90
CA GLY A 223 -8.54 0.58 10.61
C GLY A 223 -8.69 -0.59 9.63
N GLN A 224 -7.64 -1.39 9.40
CA GLN A 224 -7.77 -2.63 8.64
C GLN A 224 -8.73 -3.60 9.32
N ARG A 225 -9.56 -4.29 8.54
CA ARG A 225 -10.66 -5.13 9.06
C ARG A 225 -10.23 -6.52 9.54
N GLU A 226 -9.09 -7.04 9.08
CA GLU A 226 -8.57 -8.35 9.50
C GLU A 226 -7.18 -8.23 10.11
N ALA A 227 -6.22 -7.72 9.34
CA ALA A 227 -4.86 -7.46 9.83
C ALA A 227 -4.27 -6.25 9.10
N ALA A 228 -3.38 -5.51 9.75
CA ALA A 228 -2.63 -4.47 9.05
C ALA A 228 -1.72 -5.07 7.96
N ILE A 229 -0.99 -6.13 8.30
CA ILE A 229 -0.14 -6.89 7.40
C ILE A 229 -0.51 -8.38 7.47
N ARG A 230 -0.75 -8.97 6.31
CA ARG A 230 -0.84 -10.43 6.13
C ARG A 230 0.31 -10.87 5.25
N GLU A 231 1.10 -11.84 5.69
CA GLU A 231 2.33 -12.22 4.99
C GLU A 231 2.57 -13.73 4.90
N HIS A 232 3.38 -14.11 3.92
CA HIS A 232 3.99 -15.44 3.78
C HIS A 232 5.43 -15.30 3.26
N GLU A 233 6.43 -15.71 4.06
CA GLU A 233 7.86 -15.78 3.66
C GLU A 233 8.36 -14.43 3.10
N ALA A 234 7.83 -13.33 3.62
CA ALA A 234 8.08 -12.01 3.08
C ALA A 234 9.46 -11.44 3.49
N GLY A 235 10.09 -12.04 4.51
CA GLY A 235 11.32 -11.56 5.12
C GLY A 235 11.15 -10.13 5.61
N LEU A 236 10.02 -9.79 6.23
CA LEU A 236 9.66 -8.39 6.47
C LEU A 236 10.62 -7.72 7.44
N THR A 237 11.15 -6.57 7.02
CA THR A 237 11.88 -5.64 7.89
C THR A 237 11.08 -4.37 8.06
N LEU A 238 10.50 -4.14 9.23
CA LEU A 238 9.66 -2.99 9.54
C LEU A 238 10.40 -2.03 10.48
N ILE A 239 10.64 -0.80 10.04
CA ILE A 239 11.32 0.23 10.82
C ILE A 239 10.34 1.39 11.10
N ARG A 240 10.12 1.69 12.37
CA ARG A 240 9.14 2.68 12.86
C ARG A 240 7.71 2.47 12.34
N PRO A 241 7.17 1.23 12.28
CA PRO A 241 5.78 1.04 11.90
C PRO A 241 4.83 1.50 13.01
N GLN A 242 3.67 2.01 12.63
CA GLN A 242 2.59 2.33 13.57
C GLN A 242 1.32 1.58 13.18
N PHE A 243 0.75 0.86 14.14
CA PHE A 243 -0.49 0.10 13.97
C PHE A 243 -1.53 0.65 14.93
N LYS A 244 -2.71 1.02 14.42
CA LYS A 244 -3.73 1.66 15.22
C LYS A 244 -5.12 1.16 14.87
N ASN A 245 -5.90 0.78 15.88
CA ASN A 245 -7.30 0.36 15.71
C ASN A 245 -7.44 -0.80 14.69
N VAL A 246 -6.64 -1.85 14.86
CA VAL A 246 -6.64 -3.05 13.99
C VAL A 246 -6.88 -4.31 14.82
N PRO A 247 -7.44 -5.39 14.27
CA PRO A 247 -7.55 -6.65 15.00
C PRO A 247 -6.19 -7.29 15.26
N THR A 248 -5.32 -7.27 14.25
CA THR A 248 -3.96 -7.83 14.30
C THR A 248 -3.01 -6.91 13.55
N ALA A 249 -1.80 -6.69 14.05
CA ALA A 249 -0.80 -5.91 13.34
C ALA A 249 -0.15 -6.74 12.22
N ILE A 250 0.32 -7.94 12.55
CA ILE A 250 1.04 -8.80 11.60
C ILE A 250 0.52 -10.24 11.75
N SER A 251 0.11 -10.84 10.63
CA SER A 251 -0.37 -12.22 10.58
C SER A 251 0.43 -13.01 9.56
N ILE A 252 1.23 -13.97 10.03
CA ILE A 252 1.89 -14.97 9.20
C ILE A 252 0.83 -15.99 8.76
N ASP A 253 0.79 -16.31 7.47
CA ASP A 253 -0.14 -17.31 6.93
C ASP A 253 0.10 -18.70 7.55
N PRO A 254 -0.96 -19.51 7.72
CA PRO A 254 -0.83 -20.86 8.26
C PRO A 254 0.20 -21.71 7.50
N GLU A 255 0.92 -22.55 8.24
CA GLU A 255 1.95 -23.48 7.73
C GLU A 255 3.20 -22.83 7.13
N TYR A 256 3.28 -21.50 7.10
CA TYR A 256 4.47 -20.78 6.61
C TYR A 256 5.37 -20.28 7.75
N SER A 257 6.67 -20.32 7.49
CA SER A 257 7.68 -19.65 8.31
C SER A 257 7.98 -18.27 7.74
N ASP A 258 8.41 -17.33 8.57
CA ASP A 258 8.97 -16.06 8.10
C ASP A 258 10.15 -15.58 8.97
N GLU A 259 10.97 -14.73 8.37
CA GLU A 259 12.08 -14.00 8.98
C GLU A 259 11.62 -12.54 9.22
N LEU A 260 10.90 -12.31 10.31
CA LEU A 260 10.28 -11.02 10.65
C LEU A 260 11.16 -10.21 11.61
N TRP A 261 11.49 -8.98 11.22
CA TRP A 261 12.17 -8.00 12.06
C TRP A 261 11.34 -6.71 12.20
N VAL A 262 11.03 -6.31 13.44
CA VAL A 262 10.35 -5.05 13.73
C VAL A 262 11.19 -4.19 14.66
N LYS A 263 11.43 -2.93 14.32
CA LYS A 263 12.18 -1.99 15.15
C LYS A 263 11.46 -0.66 15.34
N ASP A 264 11.49 -0.16 16.58
CA ASP A 264 10.93 1.15 16.96
C ASP A 264 9.43 1.29 16.64
N GLY A 265 8.68 0.19 16.77
CA GLY A 265 7.27 0.11 16.41
C GLY A 265 6.31 0.64 17.48
N ARG A 266 5.10 1.03 17.05
CA ARG A 266 4.00 1.40 17.95
C ARG A 266 2.74 0.62 17.61
N MET A 267 2.10 0.04 18.61
CA MET A 267 0.85 -0.72 18.48
C MET A 267 -0.19 -0.15 19.45
N GLU A 268 -1.31 0.35 18.92
CA GLU A 268 -2.37 0.98 19.71
C GLU A 268 -3.73 0.40 19.39
N ASN A 269 -4.46 -0.01 20.44
CA ASN A 269 -5.81 -0.58 20.32
C ASN A 269 -5.84 -1.77 19.35
N VAL A 270 -4.93 -2.72 19.57
CA VAL A 270 -4.92 -3.98 18.81
C VAL A 270 -5.79 -4.99 19.56
N THR A 271 -6.93 -5.37 18.98
CA THR A 271 -7.99 -6.07 19.73
C THR A 271 -7.77 -7.57 19.87
N GLY A 272 -7.10 -8.19 18.89
CA GLY A 272 -6.66 -9.58 18.92
C GLY A 272 -5.18 -9.73 19.30
N PRO A 273 -4.55 -10.87 18.98
CA PRO A 273 -3.10 -10.97 19.02
C PRO A 273 -2.48 -9.94 18.09
N ALA A 274 -1.50 -9.17 18.59
CA ALA A 274 -0.81 -8.22 17.74
C ALA A 274 0.02 -8.90 16.65
N VAL A 275 0.63 -10.05 16.97
CA VAL A 275 1.40 -10.87 16.04
C VAL A 275 0.88 -12.29 16.07
N ILE A 276 0.53 -12.85 14.91
CA ILE A 276 0.15 -14.26 14.78
C ILE A 276 1.26 -14.99 14.05
N ILE A 277 1.96 -15.87 14.77
CA ILE A 277 3.12 -16.63 14.34
C ILE A 277 2.67 -18.01 13.86
N SER A 278 3.24 -18.48 12.75
CA SER A 278 2.99 -19.80 12.18
C SER A 278 4.30 -20.56 11.99
N ASN A 279 4.20 -21.87 11.80
CA ASN A 279 5.30 -22.81 11.63
C ASN A 279 6.38 -22.66 12.72
N GLU A 280 5.94 -22.54 13.97
CA GLU A 280 6.74 -22.14 15.13
C GLU A 280 7.94 -23.05 15.47
N LYS A 281 7.98 -24.28 14.91
CA LYS A 281 9.08 -25.24 15.10
C LYS A 281 10.09 -25.24 13.97
N SER A 282 9.83 -24.49 12.89
CA SER A 282 10.77 -24.36 11.78
C SER A 282 11.99 -23.55 12.22
N ALA A 283 13.18 -23.99 11.83
CA ALA A 283 14.41 -23.22 12.00
C ALA A 283 14.42 -21.94 11.15
N ARG A 284 13.43 -21.74 10.26
CA ARG A 284 13.27 -20.55 9.41
C ARG A 284 12.26 -19.56 9.99
N THR A 285 11.59 -19.89 11.09
CA THR A 285 10.67 -18.97 11.77
C THR A 285 11.46 -18.14 12.77
N GLU A 286 11.86 -16.96 12.35
CA GLU A 286 12.68 -16.03 13.12
C GLU A 286 11.90 -14.74 13.35
N ILE A 287 11.28 -14.63 14.53
CA ILE A 287 10.42 -13.48 14.87
C ILE A 287 11.14 -12.64 15.90
N ASN A 288 11.55 -11.45 15.48
CA ASN A 288 12.36 -10.56 16.31
C ASN A 288 11.74 -9.18 16.37
N MET A 289 11.63 -8.62 17.57
CA MET A 289 11.16 -7.24 17.75
C MET A 289 12.02 -6.47 18.74
N GLU A 290 12.41 -5.25 18.37
CA GLU A 290 13.20 -4.33 19.18
C GLU A 290 12.42 -3.03 19.41
N ASN A 291 12.30 -2.61 20.67
CA ASN A 291 11.69 -1.32 21.04
C ASN A 291 10.27 -1.11 20.49
N VAL A 292 9.35 -2.05 20.74
CA VAL A 292 7.94 -1.91 20.36
C VAL A 292 7.13 -1.41 21.55
N VAL A 293 6.46 -0.27 21.41
CA VAL A 293 5.58 0.31 22.45
C VAL A 293 4.14 -0.06 22.15
N CYS A 294 3.48 -0.65 23.14
CA CYS A 294 2.10 -1.11 23.04
C CYS A 294 1.20 -0.31 23.99
N ARG A 295 0.00 0.03 23.52
CA ARG A 295 -1.11 0.55 24.33
C ARG A 295 -2.40 -0.16 23.96
N ASN A 296 -3.10 -0.71 24.96
CA ASN A 296 -4.32 -1.50 24.76
C ASN A 296 -4.09 -2.68 23.80
N VAL A 297 -3.07 -3.49 24.10
CA VAL A 297 -2.72 -4.72 23.37
C VAL A 297 -2.71 -5.88 24.36
N PRO A 298 -3.85 -6.57 24.58
CA PRO A 298 -3.97 -7.58 25.64
C PRO A 298 -3.22 -8.87 25.31
N VAL A 299 -3.06 -9.21 24.02
CA VAL A 299 -2.27 -10.35 23.56
C VAL A 299 -1.22 -9.84 22.59
N PHE A 300 0.06 -9.94 22.97
CA PHE A 300 1.16 -9.50 22.14
C PHE A 300 1.41 -10.47 20.98
N ALA A 301 1.55 -11.76 21.28
CA ALA A 301 1.81 -12.78 20.28
C ALA A 301 0.94 -14.03 20.50
N ALA A 302 0.54 -14.66 19.40
CA ALA A 302 -0.14 -15.95 19.40
C ALA A 302 0.54 -16.88 18.40
N TYR A 303 0.64 -18.16 18.76
CA TYR A 303 1.25 -19.20 17.94
C TYR A 303 0.17 -20.15 17.43
N ARG A 304 0.09 -20.35 16.11
CA ARG A 304 -1.01 -21.10 15.49
C ARG A 304 -1.02 -22.57 15.89
N GLU A 305 0.12 -23.24 15.86
CA GLU A 305 0.19 -24.70 16.03
C GLU A 305 0.07 -25.13 17.49
N SER A 306 0.75 -24.46 18.41
CA SER A 306 0.65 -24.77 19.85
C SER A 306 -0.56 -24.17 20.54
N GLY A 307 -1.17 -23.13 19.95
CA GLY A 307 -2.17 -22.30 20.63
C GLY A 307 -1.60 -21.48 21.79
N LYS A 308 -0.26 -21.40 21.92
CA LYS A 308 0.40 -20.59 22.95
C LYS A 308 0.10 -19.12 22.71
N HIS A 309 -0.18 -18.39 23.79
CA HIS A 309 -0.31 -16.93 23.78
C HIS A 309 0.70 -16.26 24.70
N ILE A 310 1.12 -15.05 24.33
CA ILE A 310 1.95 -14.16 25.14
C ILE A 310 1.11 -12.92 25.44
N ALA A 311 0.71 -12.77 26.70
CA ALA A 311 -0.12 -11.66 27.15
C ALA A 311 0.66 -10.35 27.19
N GLY A 312 -0.03 -9.23 26.96
CA GLY A 312 0.46 -7.90 27.30
C GLY A 312 0.46 -7.74 28.83
N PRO A 313 1.57 -7.28 29.45
CA PRO A 313 1.70 -7.24 30.92
C PRO A 313 0.93 -6.09 31.58
N ALA A 314 0.48 -5.09 30.82
CA ALA A 314 -0.22 -3.91 31.32
C ALA A 314 -1.01 -3.22 30.18
N GLU A 315 -1.77 -2.17 30.51
CA GLU A 315 -2.43 -1.32 29.50
C GLU A 315 -1.42 -0.68 28.55
N ILE A 316 -0.31 -0.17 29.09
CA ILE A 316 0.80 0.42 28.34
C ILE A 316 2.09 -0.31 28.74
N TYR A 317 2.83 -0.81 27.75
CA TYR A 317 4.09 -1.51 27.99
C TYR A 317 5.04 -1.38 26.80
N GLN A 318 6.31 -1.72 27.04
CA GLN A 318 7.35 -1.75 26.02
C GLN A 318 7.92 -3.16 25.92
N VAL A 319 7.97 -3.69 24.70
CA VAL A 319 8.75 -4.87 24.34
C VAL A 319 10.13 -4.38 23.93
N LYS A 320 11.10 -4.47 24.84
CA LYS A 320 12.48 -4.06 24.56
C LYS A 320 13.12 -4.98 23.52
N THR A 321 12.94 -6.28 23.70
CA THR A 321 13.37 -7.36 22.81
C THR A 321 12.33 -8.48 22.90
N PHE A 322 12.03 -9.10 21.77
CA PHE A 322 11.23 -10.32 21.65
C PHE A 322 11.97 -11.31 20.75
#